data_AF-A0A7X8RBX4-F1
#
_entry.id   AF-A0A7X8RBX4-F1
#
_cell.length_a   1.000
_cell.length_b   1.000
_cell.length_c   1.000
_cell.angle_alpha   90.00
_cell.angle_beta   90.00
_cell.angle_gamma   90.00
#
_symmetry.space_group_name_H-M   'P 1'
#
loop_
_entity.id
_entity.type
_entity.pdbx_description
1 polymer ?
#
loop_
_entity_poly.entity_id
_entity_poly.type
_entity_poly.pdbx_seq_one_letter_code
_entity_poly.pdbx_strand_id
1 'polypeptide(L)' 'MSITEQEYNKACVRLEEIIDLVDDEAPEDDPLWQELVQVSNTIEAYEEIHYAIGEPTRFETLKLRMSDLVRKAVSGFKH' A
#
# COMPACT_ATOMS: atom_id res chain seq x y z
N MET A 1 -7.81 -10.49 16.07
CA MET A 1 -6.46 -11.10 16.17
C MET A 1 -5.51 -10.07 15.59
N SER A 2 -4.51 -9.63 16.35
CA SER A 2 -3.53 -8.67 15.88
C SER A 2 -2.44 -9.45 15.16
N ILE A 3 -2.21 -9.15 13.87
CA ILE A 3 -1.11 -9.76 13.13
C ILE A 3 0.19 -9.24 13.72
N THR A 4 1.16 -10.12 13.95
CA THR A 4 2.46 -9.72 14.48
C THR A 4 3.37 -9.24 13.36
N GLU A 5 4.34 -8.37 13.68
CA GLU A 5 5.36 -7.92 12.71
C GLU A 5 6.13 -9.09 12.08
N GLN A 6 6.31 -10.19 12.83
CA GLN A 6 6.94 -11.41 12.31
C GLN A 6 6.08 -12.12 11.26
N GLU A 7 4.75 -12.15 11.45
CA GLU A 7 3.82 -12.70 10.47
C GLU A 7 3.71 -11.80 9.23
N TYR A 8 3.68 -10.48 9.42
CA TYR A 8 3.74 -9.51 8.32
C TYR A 8 4.99 -9.70 7.46
N ASN A 9 6.18 -9.73 8.07
CA ASN A 9 7.44 -9.92 7.33
C ASN A 9 7.47 -11.26 6.58
N LYS A 10 6.96 -12.33 7.19
CA LYS A 10 6.85 -13.63 6.52
C LYS A 10 5.88 -13.59 5.34
N ALA A 11 4.73 -12.93 5.49
CA ALA A 11 3.76 -12.76 4.42
C ALA A 11 4.34 -11.94 3.27
N CYS A 12 5.10 -10.86 3.55
CA CYS A 12 5.78 -10.05 2.54
C CYS A 12 6.80 -10.87 1.74
N VAL A 13 7.70 -11.60 2.42
CA VAL A 13 8.69 -12.45 1.74
C VAL A 13 7.99 -13.49 0.89
N ARG A 14 6.91 -14.10 1.41
CA ARG A 14 6.17 -15.11 0.67
C ARG A 14 5.44 -14.53 -0.54
N LEU A 15 4.89 -13.32 -0.41
CA LEU A 15 4.28 -12.60 -1.53
C LEU A 15 5.31 -12.32 -2.63
N GLU A 16 6.51 -11.86 -2.30
CA GLU A 16 7.60 -11.64 -3.27
C GLU A 16 7.96 -12.93 -4.02
N GLU A 17 8.03 -14.06 -3.32
CA GLU A 17 8.28 -15.36 -3.96
C GLU A 17 7.15 -15.81 -4.89
N ILE A 18 5.89 -15.56 -4.50
CA ILE A 18 4.73 -15.99 -5.29
C ILE A 18 4.49 -15.05 -6.49
N ILE A 19 4.76 -13.75 -6.36
CA ILE A 19 4.57 -12.75 -7.45
C ILE A 19 5.38 -13.13 -8.70
N ASP A 20 6.60 -13.63 -8.54
CA ASP A 20 7.43 -14.07 -9.67
C ASP A 20 7.01 -15.45 -10.24
N LEU A 21 6.18 -16.20 -9.51
CA LEU A 21 5.76 -17.56 -9.87
C LEU A 21 4.33 -17.64 -10.40
N VAL A 22 3.46 -16.71 -10.00
CA VAL A 22 2.07 -16.66 -10.45
C VAL A 22 2.04 -16.00 -11.83
N ASP A 23 1.48 -16.71 -12.79
CA ASP A 23 1.20 -16.17 -14.11
C ASP A 23 -0.17 -15.48 -14.06
N ASP A 24 -0.34 -14.32 -14.71
CA ASP A 24 -1.61 -13.56 -14.71
C ASP A 24 -2.80 -14.39 -15.27
N GLU A 25 -2.53 -15.49 -15.97
CA GLU A 25 -3.55 -16.44 -16.47
C GLU A 25 -3.85 -17.61 -15.50
N ALA A 26 -3.25 -17.64 -14.30
CA ALA A 26 -3.49 -18.70 -13.34
C ALA A 26 -4.97 -18.74 -12.89
N PRO A 27 -5.65 -19.90 -13.01
CA PRO A 27 -7.04 -20.02 -12.60
C PRO A 27 -7.17 -19.84 -11.08
N GLU A 28 -8.31 -19.33 -10.63
CA GLU A 28 -8.58 -19.04 -9.20
C GLU A 28 -8.54 -20.28 -8.29
N ASP A 29 -8.57 -21.47 -8.88
CA ASP A 29 -8.45 -22.77 -8.21
C ASP A 29 -6.99 -23.19 -7.97
N ASP A 30 -6.02 -22.43 -8.51
CA ASP A 30 -4.60 -22.72 -8.33
C ASP A 30 -4.19 -22.46 -6.87
N PRO A 31 -3.52 -23.42 -6.22
CA PRO A 31 -3.10 -23.28 -4.83
C PRO A 31 -2.14 -22.08 -4.62
N LEU A 32 -1.35 -21.69 -5.63
CA LEU A 32 -0.50 -20.49 -5.55
C LEU A 32 -1.34 -19.21 -5.52
N TRP A 33 -2.43 -19.16 -6.28
CA TRP A 33 -3.36 -18.03 -6.28
C TRP A 33 -4.07 -17.89 -4.93
N GLN A 34 -4.55 -19.02 -4.37
CA GLN A 34 -5.16 -19.03 -3.05
C GLN A 34 -4.19 -18.57 -1.95
N GLU A 35 -2.92 -19.00 -2.03
CA GLU A 35 -1.88 -18.59 -1.09
C GLU A 35 -1.56 -17.10 -1.24
N LEU A 36 -1.46 -16.57 -2.47
CA LEU A 36 -1.27 -15.14 -2.75
C LEU A 36 -2.36 -14.29 -2.09
N VAL A 37 -3.63 -14.67 -2.29
CA VAL A 37 -4.77 -13.97 -1.68
C VAL A 37 -4.67 -14.00 -0.15
N GLN A 38 -4.26 -15.12 0.43
CA GLN A 38 -4.16 -15.27 1.87
C GLN A 38 -3.03 -14.42 2.48
N VAL A 39 -1.85 -14.38 1.84
CA VAL A 39 -0.74 -13.52 2.30
C VAL A 39 -1.07 -12.04 2.08
N SER A 40 -1.74 -11.70 0.98
CA SER A 40 -2.18 -10.32 0.70
C SER A 40 -3.17 -9.81 1.75
N ASN A 41 -4.16 -10.61 2.13
CA ASN A 41 -5.11 -10.26 3.19
C ASN A 41 -4.43 -10.07 4.55
N THR A 42 -3.38 -10.86 4.82
CA THR A 42 -2.58 -10.76 6.06
C THR A 42 -1.78 -9.45 6.10
N ILE A 43 -1.14 -9.09 4.99
CA ILE A 43 -0.41 -7.83 4.84
C ILE A 43 -1.37 -6.64 4.99
N GLU A 44 -2.49 -6.66 4.26
CA GLU A 44 -3.50 -5.61 4.28
C GLU A 44 -4.04 -5.37 5.70
N ALA A 45 -4.42 -6.42 6.42
CA ALA A 45 -4.92 -6.29 7.78
C ALA A 45 -3.87 -5.73 8.76
N TYR A 46 -2.58 -6.04 8.57
CA TYR A 46 -1.51 -5.45 9.37
C TYR A 46 -1.27 -3.98 9.01
N GLU A 47 -1.23 -3.66 7.72
CA GLU A 47 -1.05 -2.30 7.22
C GLU A 47 -2.22 -1.41 7.60
N GLU A 48 -3.46 -1.89 7.56
CA GLU A 48 -4.62 -1.13 8.01
C GLU A 48 -4.50 -0.69 9.47
N ILE A 49 -3.84 -1.49 10.31
CA ILE A 49 -3.65 -1.20 11.74
C ILE A 49 -2.39 -0.36 12.00
N HIS A 50 -1.29 -0.65 11.32
CA HIS A 50 0.04 -0.07 11.59
C HIS A 50 0.46 1.04 10.63
N TYR A 51 0.03 0.94 9.38
CA TYR A 51 0.33 1.85 8.27
C TYR A 51 -0.96 2.35 7.61
N ALA A 52 -2.01 2.53 8.42
CA ALA A 52 -3.28 3.03 7.93
C ALA A 52 -3.00 4.27 7.10
N ILE A 53 -3.43 4.29 5.84
CA ILE A 53 -3.55 5.53 5.07
C ILE A 53 -4.73 6.27 5.71
N GLY A 54 -4.54 6.72 6.96
CA GLY A 54 -5.44 7.60 7.65
C GLY A 54 -5.53 8.89 6.85
N GLU A 55 -6.65 9.59 6.99
CA GLU A 55 -6.82 10.92 6.41
C GLU A 55 -5.53 11.72 6.56
N PRO A 56 -5.06 12.37 5.48
CA PRO A 56 -3.80 13.10 5.49
C PRO A 56 -3.77 13.96 6.74
N THR A 57 -2.69 13.84 7.52
CA THR A 57 -2.61 14.58 8.77
C THR A 57 -2.84 16.07 8.47
N ARG A 58 -3.37 16.82 9.44
CA ARG A 58 -3.60 18.27 9.28
C ARG A 58 -2.34 19.02 8.78
N PHE A 59 -1.16 18.46 9.05
CA PHE A 59 0.11 18.95 8.55
C PHE A 59 0.36 18.64 7.07
N GLU A 60 -0.02 17.46 6.57
CA GLU A 60 0.08 17.09 5.15
C GLU A 60 -0.92 17.86 4.29
N THR A 61 -2.16 18.03 4.78
CA THR A 61 -3.16 18.88 4.11
C THR A 61 -2.72 20.34 4.06
N LEU A 62 -2.10 20.85 5.14
CA LEU A 62 -1.51 22.19 5.15
C LEU A 62 -0.33 22.31 4.17
N LYS A 63 0.57 21.32 4.14
CA LYS A 63 1.70 21.28 3.19
C LYS A 63 1.23 21.27 1.73
N LEU A 64 0.18 20.53 1.42
CA LEU A 64 -0.41 20.50 0.09
C LEU A 64 -0.95 21.89 -0.31
N ARG A 65 -1.75 22.51 0.56
CA ARG A 65 -2.33 23.85 0.32
C ARG A 65 -1.27 24.94 0.19
N MET A 66 -0.21 24.89 0.98
CA MET A 66 0.93 25.81 0.83
C MET A 66 1.65 25.59 -0.50
N SER A 67 1.86 24.34 -0.90
CA SER A 67 2.50 24.00 -2.18
C SER A 67 1.66 24.48 -3.37
N ASP A 68 0.34 24.35 -3.32
CA ASP A 68 -0.58 24.86 -4.33
C ASP A 68 -0.56 26.39 -4.43
N LEU A 69 -0.51 27.08 -3.30
CA LEU A 69 -0.40 28.54 -3.25
C LEU A 69 0.92 29.04 -3.86
N VAL A 70 2.03 28.38 -3.55
CA VAL A 70 3.35 28.69 -4.13
C VAL A 70 3.33 28.43 -5.64
N ARG A 71 2.81 27.28 -6.08
CA ARG A 71 2.65 26.95 -7.51
C ARG A 71 1.82 27.99 -8.24
N LYS A 72 0.70 28.44 -7.66
CA LYS A 72 -0.17 29.46 -8.25
C LYS A 72 0.50 30.83 -8.30
N ALA A 73 1.26 31.22 -7.27
CA ALA A 73 2.02 32.45 -7.24
C ALA A 73 3.14 32.47 -8.29
N VAL A 74 3.85 31.36 -8.46
CA VAL A 74 4.90 31.20 -9.49
C VAL A 74 4.29 31.12 -10.89
N SER A 75 3.15 30.45 -11.06
CA SER A 75 2.45 30.37 -12.35
C SER A 75 1.83 31.72 -12.76
N GLY A 76 1.50 32.60 -11.81
CA GLY A 76 1.03 33.96 -12.06
C GLY A 76 2.13 34.94 -12.48
N PHE A 77 3.41 34.56 -12.35
CA PHE A 77 4.56 35.31 -12.85
C PHE A 77 4.92 34.96 -14.31
N LYS A 78 4.20 34.01 -14.92
CA LYS A 78 4.34 33.65 -16.33
C LYS A 78 3.22 34.31 -17.14
N HIS A 79 3.20 35.64 -17.16
CA HIS A 79 2.67 36.42 -18.28
C HIS A 79 3.22 37.83 -18.32
#